data_AF-A0A520LN36-F1
#
_entry.id   AF-A0A520LN36-F1
#
_cell.length_a   1.000
_cell.length_b   1.000
_cell.length_c   1.000
_cell.angle_alpha   90.00
_cell.angle_beta   90.00
_cell.angle_gamma   90.00
#
_symmetry.space_group_name_H-M   'P 1'
#
loop_
_entity.id
_entity.type
_entity.pdbx_description
1 polymer ?
#
loop_
_entity_poly.entity_id
_entity_poly.type
_entity_poly.pdbx_seq_one_letter_code
_entity_poly.pdbx_strand_id
1 'polypeptide(L)'
;MFASNSDAIPTFKVVSLLISLLISYPAFTGQDQNKTYSDEDIVSGIRASLKSVIDSKKVHDDSPPNVILFLADDTNWFDIGPYDRLYDYTPKNAITPNIDKLAREGMIFTSAFTSTAMCSPTRQQLYTGIYPVKNGAYPNHGDAYTGTKSLVHYFKDSGYQVALAGKGHIAPQSVYPFKKIGKEAKDNSGESTFGIEAVSEFISDSQNKPYFLVIASHNTHGPWSRGDRS
;
A
#
# COMPACT_ATOMS: atom_id res chain seq x y z
N MET A 1 -31.32 0.65 11.13
CA MET A 1 -32.19 -0.46 10.66
C MET A 1 -32.27 -0.31 9.15
N PHE A 2 -31.98 -1.39 8.40
CA PHE A 2 -31.81 -1.49 6.93
C PHE A 2 -30.52 -0.84 6.36
N ALA A 3 -29.72 -1.47 5.50
CA ALA A 3 -29.71 -2.82 4.96
C ALA A 3 -28.27 -3.19 4.51
N SER A 4 -27.94 -4.46 4.68
CA SER A 4 -26.76 -5.12 4.14
C SER A 4 -26.81 -5.17 2.62
N ASN A 5 -25.82 -4.59 1.94
CA ASN A 5 -25.45 -5.03 0.59
C ASN A 5 -24.00 -5.55 0.65
N SER A 6 -23.92 -6.86 0.79
CA SER A 6 -22.73 -7.66 0.59
C SER A 6 -22.52 -7.87 -0.91
N ASP A 7 -21.84 -6.94 -1.56
CA ASP A 7 -21.29 -7.17 -2.89
C ASP A 7 -19.76 -7.10 -2.82
N ALA A 8 -19.15 -8.16 -3.35
CA ALA A 8 -17.79 -8.57 -3.13
C ALA A 8 -16.76 -7.56 -3.70
N ILE A 9 -15.87 -7.09 -2.83
CA ILE A 9 -14.62 -6.43 -3.24
C ILE A 9 -13.58 -7.54 -3.50
N PRO A 10 -12.95 -7.59 -4.69
CA PRO A 10 -12.01 -8.66 -5.03
C PRO A 10 -10.77 -8.59 -4.14
N THR A 11 -10.45 -9.74 -3.56
CA THR A 11 -9.40 -10.06 -2.61
C THR A 11 -8.03 -9.49 -3.01
N PHE A 12 -7.45 -8.64 -2.14
CA PHE A 12 -6.04 -8.24 -2.22
C PHE A 12 -5.13 -9.48 -2.09
N LYS A 13 -4.24 -9.70 -3.05
CA LYS A 13 -3.30 -10.83 -3.07
C LYS A 13 -1.94 -10.37 -2.50
N VAL A 14 -1.66 -10.68 -1.24
CA VAL A 14 -0.30 -10.57 -0.65
C VAL A 14 0.44 -11.89 -0.85
N VAL A 15 1.63 -11.82 -1.45
CA VAL A 15 2.50 -12.96 -1.74
C VAL A 15 3.11 -13.50 -0.44
N SER A 16 2.58 -14.62 0.05
CA SER A 16 3.18 -15.43 1.13
C SER A 16 3.86 -16.64 0.50
N LEU A 17 5.16 -16.52 0.19
CA LEU A 17 5.95 -17.66 -0.32
C LEU A 17 7.15 -18.01 0.59
N LEU A 18 7.58 -17.10 1.47
CA LEU A 18 8.72 -17.34 2.36
C LEU A 18 8.35 -17.97 3.71
N ILE A 19 7.07 -17.88 4.13
CA ILE A 19 6.64 -18.29 5.48
C ILE A 19 6.27 -19.79 5.54
N SER A 20 5.75 -20.38 4.46
CA SER A 20 5.35 -21.80 4.45
C SER A 20 6.51 -22.78 4.63
N LEU A 21 7.75 -22.37 4.31
CA LEU A 21 8.96 -23.18 4.54
C LEU A 21 9.36 -23.25 6.02
N LEU A 22 8.93 -22.28 6.85
CA LEU A 22 9.29 -22.21 8.28
C LEU A 22 8.20 -22.77 9.20
N ILE A 23 6.93 -22.75 8.80
CA ILE A 23 5.80 -23.17 9.66
C ILE A 23 5.56 -24.69 9.62
N SER A 24 5.91 -25.37 8.52
CA SER A 24 5.60 -26.79 8.35
C SER A 24 6.58 -27.76 9.02
N TYR A 25 7.57 -27.25 9.77
CA TYR A 25 8.57 -28.09 10.45
C TYR A 25 8.41 -28.07 11.98
N PRO A 26 8.09 -29.21 12.62
CA PRO A 26 8.03 -29.33 14.09
C PRO A 26 9.34 -28.96 14.81
N ALA A 27 10.48 -29.07 14.12
CA ALA A 27 11.79 -28.70 14.66
C ALA A 27 11.93 -27.18 14.91
N PHE A 28 11.19 -26.33 14.18
CA PHE A 28 11.20 -24.87 14.36
C PHE A 28 10.04 -24.35 15.21
N THR A 29 8.97 -25.12 15.38
CA THR A 29 7.81 -24.76 16.22
C THR A 29 7.96 -25.19 17.68
N GLY A 30 9.05 -25.89 18.03
CA GLY A 30 9.42 -26.19 19.41
C GLY A 30 8.54 -27.24 20.11
N GLN A 31 7.78 -28.05 19.36
CA GLN A 31 6.80 -28.97 19.96
C GLN A 31 7.34 -30.34 20.39
N ASP A 32 8.57 -30.75 20.03
CA ASP A 32 9.22 -31.93 20.65
C ASP A 32 10.74 -31.94 20.39
N GLN A 33 11.55 -31.56 21.38
CA GLN A 33 13.01 -31.40 21.25
C GLN A 33 13.80 -32.73 21.32
N ASN A 34 13.13 -33.85 21.67
CA ASN A 34 13.81 -35.12 21.96
C ASN A 34 13.62 -36.21 20.89
N LYS A 35 13.01 -35.88 19.74
CA LYS A 35 12.74 -36.84 18.66
C LYS A 35 13.76 -36.70 17.53
N THR A 36 14.57 -37.73 17.33
CA THR A 36 15.51 -37.80 16.21
C THR A 36 14.76 -38.21 14.94
N TYR A 37 14.79 -37.38 13.90
CA TYR A 37 14.18 -37.67 12.61
C TYR A 37 15.24 -38.20 11.65
N SER A 38 14.90 -39.19 10.82
CA SER A 38 15.79 -39.66 9.76
C SER A 38 15.84 -38.67 8.60
N ASP A 39 16.89 -38.73 7.77
CA ASP A 39 16.98 -37.94 6.53
C ASP A 39 15.78 -38.18 5.60
N GLU A 40 15.19 -39.38 5.63
CA GLU A 40 14.02 -39.74 4.82
C GLU A 40 12.73 -39.09 5.34
N ASP A 41 12.56 -39.00 6.66
CA ASP A 41 11.48 -38.24 7.29
C ASP A 41 11.58 -36.74 6.93
N ILE A 42 12.82 -36.23 6.92
CA ILE A 42 13.11 -34.84 6.60
C ILE A 42 12.71 -34.54 5.14
N VAL A 43 13.16 -35.38 4.21
CA VAL A 43 12.87 -35.25 2.78
C VAL A 43 11.37 -35.43 2.50
N SER A 44 10.70 -36.35 3.20
CA SER A 44 9.25 -36.57 3.08
C SER A 44 8.45 -35.35 3.54
N GLY A 45 8.80 -34.74 4.69
CA GLY A 45 8.17 -33.52 5.18
C GLY A 45 8.36 -32.31 4.27
N ILE A 46 9.57 -32.18 3.68
CA ILE A 46 9.85 -31.14 2.67
C ILE A 46 9.00 -31.37 1.42
N ARG A 47 8.91 -32.61 0.91
CA ARG A 47 8.09 -32.95 -0.25
C ARG A 47 6.60 -32.72 -0.01
N ALA A 48 6.09 -33.08 1.17
CA ALA A 48 4.69 -32.84 1.53
C ALA A 48 4.36 -31.34 1.65
N SER A 49 5.28 -30.56 2.23
CA SER A 49 5.13 -29.10 2.33
C SER A 49 5.25 -28.41 0.98
N LEU A 50 6.20 -28.84 0.13
CA LEU A 50 6.33 -28.37 -1.25
C LEU A 50 5.09 -28.76 -2.07
N LYS A 51 4.59 -29.99 -1.93
CA LYS A 51 3.36 -30.43 -2.58
C LYS A 51 2.16 -29.64 -2.09
N SER A 52 2.05 -29.35 -0.80
CA SER A 52 1.02 -28.45 -0.25
C SER A 52 1.15 -27.03 -0.78
N VAL A 53 2.37 -26.49 -0.95
CA VAL A 53 2.60 -25.16 -1.51
C VAL A 53 2.24 -25.13 -3.00
N ILE A 54 2.64 -26.16 -3.76
CA ILE A 54 2.34 -26.34 -5.18
C ILE A 54 0.83 -26.55 -5.40
N ASP A 55 0.19 -27.39 -4.58
CA ASP A 55 -1.25 -27.65 -4.60
C ASP A 55 -2.04 -26.42 -4.09
N SER A 56 -1.42 -25.61 -3.22
CA SER A 56 -1.93 -24.29 -2.79
C SER A 56 -1.65 -23.16 -3.78
N LYS A 57 -1.21 -23.47 -5.01
CA LYS A 57 -1.38 -22.55 -6.13
C LYS A 57 -2.87 -22.26 -6.25
N LYS A 58 -3.31 -21.22 -5.52
CA LYS A 58 -4.36 -20.31 -5.98
C LYS A 58 -4.10 -20.16 -7.46
N VAL A 59 -5.09 -20.53 -8.26
CA VAL A 59 -5.11 -20.30 -9.70
C VAL A 59 -4.55 -18.89 -9.92
N HIS A 60 -3.28 -18.83 -10.33
CA HIS A 60 -2.69 -17.58 -10.74
C HIS A 60 -3.32 -17.37 -12.10
N ASP A 61 -4.38 -16.59 -12.11
CA ASP A 61 -4.69 -15.77 -13.26
C ASP A 61 -3.36 -15.09 -13.65
N ASP A 62 -2.83 -15.45 -14.82
CA ASP A 62 -1.58 -14.90 -15.37
C ASP A 62 -1.71 -13.38 -15.65
N SER A 63 -2.89 -12.81 -15.40
CA SER A 63 -3.13 -11.38 -15.47
C SER A 63 -2.31 -10.61 -14.42
N PRO A 64 -1.60 -9.56 -14.82
CA PRO A 64 -0.86 -8.69 -13.91
C PRO A 64 -1.78 -8.08 -12.84
N PRO A 65 -1.33 -7.96 -11.57
CA PRO A 65 -2.16 -7.43 -10.50
C PRO A 65 -2.39 -5.93 -10.66
N ASN A 66 -3.57 -5.47 -10.25
CA ASN A 66 -3.81 -4.07 -9.99
C ASN A 66 -3.04 -3.62 -8.74
N VAL A 67 -2.49 -2.41 -8.78
CA VAL A 67 -1.70 -1.85 -7.67
C VAL A 67 -2.32 -0.51 -7.27
N ILE A 68 -2.70 -0.39 -6.00
CA ILE A 68 -3.21 0.85 -5.43
C ILE A 68 -2.28 1.30 -4.31
N LEU A 69 -1.80 2.54 -4.39
CA LEU A 69 -1.03 3.20 -3.36
C LEU A 69 -1.90 4.25 -2.67
N PHE A 70 -2.33 3.97 -1.45
CA PHE A 70 -2.95 4.96 -0.57
C PHE A 70 -1.88 5.80 0.11
N LEU A 71 -2.00 7.12 0.03
CA LEU A 71 -1.08 8.06 0.66
C LEU A 71 -1.90 9.10 1.42
N ALA A 72 -1.65 9.22 2.73
CA ALA A 72 -2.20 10.26 3.57
C ALA A 72 -1.17 11.37 3.78
N ASP A 73 -1.64 12.59 4.04
CA ASP A 73 -0.80 13.79 4.16
C ASP A 73 -0.74 14.21 5.62
N ASP A 74 0.47 14.31 6.19
CA ASP A 74 0.72 14.62 7.60
C ASP A 74 0.02 13.69 8.61
N THR A 75 -0.27 12.46 8.23
CA THR A 75 -0.79 11.44 9.15
C THR A 75 0.33 10.84 9.98
N ASN A 76 0.18 10.87 11.30
CA ASN A 76 1.14 10.25 12.19
C ASN A 76 0.84 8.75 12.34
N TRP A 77 1.86 7.97 12.72
CA TRP A 77 1.70 6.52 12.90
C TRP A 77 0.73 6.21 14.04
N PHE A 78 0.72 7.00 15.12
CA PHE A 78 -0.20 6.79 16.25
C PHE A 78 -1.63 7.29 15.99
N ASP A 79 -1.91 7.87 14.81
CA ASP A 79 -3.29 8.20 14.38
C ASP A 79 -3.96 7.00 13.68
N ILE A 80 -3.28 5.85 13.62
CA ILE A 80 -3.69 4.64 12.91
C ILE A 80 -3.80 3.48 13.89
N GLY A 81 -4.99 2.87 13.99
CA GLY A 81 -5.32 1.86 15.00
C GLY A 81 -4.37 0.66 15.10
N PRO A 82 -3.93 0.05 13.98
CA PRO A 82 -2.94 -1.02 14.03
C PRO A 82 -1.60 -0.64 14.66
N TYR A 83 -1.20 0.64 14.62
CA TYR A 83 0.06 1.12 15.17
C TYR A 83 -0.11 1.74 16.56
N ASP A 84 -1.19 2.49 16.80
CA ASP A 84 -1.47 3.06 18.12
C ASP A 84 -1.59 1.94 19.16
N ARG A 85 -2.07 0.75 18.80
CA ARG A 85 -2.15 -0.41 19.68
C ARG A 85 -0.80 -1.06 20.03
N LEU A 86 0.30 -0.75 19.33
CA LEU A 86 1.58 -1.45 19.52
C LEU A 86 2.39 -1.02 20.76
N TYR A 87 2.23 0.22 21.24
CA TYR A 87 3.07 0.77 22.31
C TYR A 87 2.22 1.44 23.39
N ASP A 88 2.51 1.20 24.67
CA ASP A 88 1.65 1.66 25.78
C ASP A 88 1.59 3.19 25.95
N TYR A 89 2.58 3.91 25.43
CA TYR A 89 2.67 5.37 25.56
C TYR A 89 1.86 6.15 24.51
N THR A 90 1.17 5.46 23.58
CA THR A 90 0.32 6.11 22.56
C THR A 90 -1.07 6.42 23.12
N PRO A 91 -1.85 7.32 22.47
CA PRO A 91 -3.16 7.73 22.98
C PRO A 91 -4.27 6.65 23.00
N LYS A 92 -4.13 5.56 22.23
CA LYS A 92 -5.12 4.45 22.12
C LYS A 92 -6.54 4.86 21.71
N ASN A 93 -6.69 5.91 20.91
CA ASN A 93 -7.99 6.47 20.52
C ASN A 93 -8.23 6.49 19.00
N ALA A 94 -7.35 5.88 18.19
CA ALA A 94 -7.53 5.84 16.75
C ALA A 94 -8.63 4.84 16.34
N ILE A 95 -9.67 5.35 15.66
CA ILE A 95 -10.78 4.55 15.11
C ILE A 95 -10.62 4.45 13.59
N THR A 96 -10.02 3.35 13.12
CA THR A 96 -9.66 3.16 11.70
C THR A 96 -10.13 1.83 11.11
N PRO A 97 -11.41 1.44 11.23
CA PRO A 97 -11.89 0.07 10.97
C PRO A 97 -11.49 -0.51 9.60
N ASN A 98 -11.41 0.32 8.56
CA ASN A 98 -10.98 -0.09 7.22
C ASN A 98 -9.46 -0.34 7.14
N ILE A 99 -8.64 0.47 7.80
CA ILE A 99 -7.19 0.28 7.88
C ILE A 99 -6.87 -0.91 8.78
N ASP A 100 -7.63 -1.10 9.85
CA ASP A 100 -7.60 -2.29 10.70
C ASP A 100 -7.86 -3.57 9.91
N LYS A 101 -8.85 -3.56 9.02
CA LYS A 101 -9.12 -4.68 8.12
C LYS A 101 -7.94 -4.92 7.17
N LEU A 102 -7.43 -3.87 6.52
CA LEU A 102 -6.29 -3.95 5.62
C LEU A 102 -5.05 -4.53 6.31
N ALA A 103 -4.79 -4.11 7.54
CA ALA A 103 -3.67 -4.58 8.34
C ALA A 103 -3.80 -6.07 8.72
N ARG A 104 -5.01 -6.55 9.03
CA ARG A 104 -5.28 -7.99 9.30
C ARG A 104 -5.13 -8.87 8.06
N GLU A 105 -5.46 -8.34 6.89
CA GLU A 105 -5.39 -9.07 5.61
C GLU A 105 -4.01 -8.95 4.94
N GLY A 106 -3.14 -8.09 5.47
CA GLY A 106 -1.87 -7.73 4.88
C GLY A 106 -0.68 -7.87 5.84
N MET A 107 0.24 -6.92 5.74
CA MET A 107 1.46 -6.87 6.52
C MET A 107 1.66 -5.44 7.05
N ILE A 108 2.14 -5.35 8.29
CA ILE A 108 2.46 -4.09 8.97
C ILE A 108 3.98 -3.94 9.02
N PHE A 109 4.49 -2.73 8.75
CA PHE A 109 5.90 -2.39 8.91
C PHE A 109 6.08 -1.50 10.13
N THR A 110 6.74 -1.99 11.17
CA THR A 110 7.01 -1.21 12.40
C THR A 110 8.25 -0.33 12.29
N SER A 111 8.93 -0.35 11.14
CA SER A 111 10.16 0.42 10.88
C SER A 111 10.19 0.85 9.41
N ALA A 112 9.35 1.83 9.07
CA ALA A 112 9.29 2.45 7.75
C ALA A 112 9.48 3.97 7.88
N PHE A 113 10.53 4.50 7.27
CA PHE A 113 10.93 5.91 7.44
C PHE A 113 11.06 6.59 6.08
N THR A 114 10.62 7.86 6.02
CA THR A 114 10.93 8.75 4.90
C THR A 114 12.32 9.34 5.10
N SER A 115 13.09 9.56 4.02
CA SER A 115 14.40 10.21 4.15
C SER A 115 14.34 11.70 4.50
N THR A 116 13.16 12.31 4.40
CA THR A 116 12.94 13.72 4.72
C THR A 116 11.49 13.95 5.12
N ALA A 117 11.26 14.68 6.22
CA ALA A 117 9.92 14.99 6.73
C ALA A 117 9.31 16.21 6.04
N MET A 118 9.21 16.18 4.70
CA MET A 118 8.58 17.22 3.89
C MET A 118 7.69 16.60 2.80
N CYS A 119 6.57 17.26 2.49
CA CYS A 119 5.53 16.80 1.56
C CYS A 119 6.09 16.42 0.18
N SER A 120 6.62 17.40 -0.56
CA SER A 120 7.05 17.17 -1.94
C SER A 120 8.26 16.23 -2.03
N PRO A 121 9.31 16.40 -1.22
CA PRO A 121 10.47 15.51 -1.26
C PRO A 121 10.13 14.06 -0.91
N THR A 122 9.19 13.81 0.03
CA THR A 122 8.68 12.47 0.34
C THR A 122 7.96 11.83 -0.85
N ARG A 123 7.06 12.57 -1.50
CA ARG A 123 6.32 12.06 -2.67
C ARG A 123 7.28 11.77 -3.83
N GLN A 124 8.20 12.70 -4.09
CA GLN A 124 9.14 12.61 -5.20
C GLN A 124 10.15 11.47 -5.03
N GLN A 125 10.67 11.24 -3.81
CA GLN A 125 11.52 10.06 -3.55
C GLN A 125 10.74 8.75 -3.60
N LEU A 126 9.50 8.73 -3.11
CA LEU A 126 8.65 7.54 -3.12
C LEU A 126 8.39 7.08 -4.55
N TYR A 127 8.14 8.03 -5.46
CA TYR A 127 7.88 7.71 -6.86
C TYR A 127 9.14 7.45 -7.67
N THR A 128 10.31 7.94 -7.27
CA THR A 128 11.57 7.71 -8.01
C THR A 128 12.40 6.57 -7.46
N GLY A 129 12.20 6.18 -6.20
CA GLY A 129 13.10 5.29 -5.47
C GLY A 129 14.46 5.92 -5.14
N ILE A 130 14.60 7.24 -5.30
CA ILE A 130 15.87 7.96 -5.22
C ILE A 130 15.75 9.03 -4.12
N TYR A 131 16.77 9.10 -3.26
CA TYR A 131 16.87 10.14 -2.22
C TYR A 131 16.71 11.57 -2.81
N PRO A 132 16.04 12.49 -2.11
CA PRO A 132 15.77 13.85 -2.59
C PRO A 132 17.03 14.61 -3.06
N VAL A 133 18.13 14.46 -2.34
CA VAL A 133 19.43 15.07 -2.71
C VAL A 133 19.99 14.55 -4.03
N LYS A 134 19.59 13.35 -4.46
CA LYS A 134 20.01 12.73 -5.73
C LYS A 134 19.01 12.95 -6.85
N ASN A 135 17.70 12.99 -6.53
CA ASN A 135 16.68 13.24 -7.55
C ASN A 135 16.49 14.74 -7.84
N GLY A 136 17.03 15.65 -7.01
CA GLY A 136 16.98 17.12 -7.19
C GLY A 136 15.88 17.80 -6.38
N ALA A 137 14.86 17.06 -5.94
CA ALA A 137 13.69 17.57 -5.24
C ALA A 137 13.88 17.69 -3.72
N TYR A 138 14.97 18.34 -3.29
CA TYR A 138 15.24 18.54 -1.87
C TYR A 138 14.36 19.62 -1.22
N PRO A 139 14.13 20.81 -1.83
CA PRO A 139 13.20 21.80 -1.28
C PRO A 139 11.74 21.34 -1.36
N ASN A 140 10.87 21.82 -0.46
CA ASN A 140 9.45 21.39 -0.43
C ASN A 140 8.62 21.77 -1.67
N HIS A 141 9.15 22.59 -2.57
CA HIS A 141 8.55 22.90 -3.88
C HIS A 141 9.60 22.78 -4.99
N GLY A 142 10.66 22.01 -4.74
CA GLY A 142 11.73 21.78 -5.70
C GLY A 142 11.34 20.72 -6.72
N ASP A 143 11.89 20.85 -7.92
CA ASP A 143 11.68 19.93 -9.02
C ASP A 143 12.72 18.80 -8.97
N ALA A 144 12.29 17.59 -9.33
CA ALA A 144 13.23 16.54 -9.67
C ALA A 144 13.99 16.89 -10.97
N TYR A 145 15.22 16.42 -11.10
CA TYR A 145 16.02 16.57 -12.30
C TYR A 145 15.31 15.94 -13.50
N THR A 146 15.17 16.72 -14.57
CA THR A 146 14.61 16.25 -15.84
C THR A 146 15.36 15.01 -16.34
N GLY A 147 14.63 14.04 -16.87
CA GLY A 147 15.19 12.75 -17.30
C GLY A 147 15.20 11.67 -16.19
N THR A 148 14.92 12.04 -14.94
CA THR A 148 14.68 11.05 -13.87
C THR A 148 13.43 10.24 -14.20
N LYS A 149 13.55 8.90 -14.18
CA LYS A 149 12.38 8.02 -14.33
C LYS A 149 11.73 7.78 -12.97
N SER A 150 10.44 8.10 -12.87
CA SER A 150 9.57 7.63 -11.79
C SER A 150 8.89 6.30 -12.12
N LEU A 151 8.27 5.66 -11.11
CA LEU A 151 7.40 4.49 -11.23
C LEU A 151 6.30 4.65 -12.29
N VAL A 152 5.89 5.87 -12.62
CA VAL A 152 4.88 6.13 -13.66
C VAL A 152 5.35 5.62 -15.00
N HIS A 153 6.62 5.86 -15.33
CA HIS A 153 7.22 5.40 -16.57
C HIS A 153 7.30 3.88 -16.58
N TYR A 154 7.82 3.27 -15.51
CA TYR A 154 7.99 1.83 -15.43
C TYR A 154 6.65 1.06 -15.49
N PHE A 155 5.61 1.55 -14.82
CA PHE A 155 4.27 0.96 -14.92
C PHE A 155 3.66 1.14 -16.32
N LYS A 156 3.76 2.33 -16.92
CA LYS A 156 3.28 2.55 -18.30
C LYS A 156 4.00 1.67 -19.32
N ASP A 157 5.33 1.58 -19.22
CA ASP A 157 6.17 0.73 -20.07
C ASP A 157 5.78 -0.77 -19.91
N SER A 158 5.22 -1.15 -18.76
CA SER A 158 4.70 -2.49 -18.46
C SER A 158 3.23 -2.71 -18.85
N GLY A 159 2.61 -1.75 -19.55
CA GLY A 159 1.23 -1.86 -20.04
C GLY A 159 0.14 -1.45 -19.04
N TYR A 160 0.50 -0.87 -17.89
CA TYR A 160 -0.47 -0.41 -16.91
C TYR A 160 -1.11 0.92 -17.29
N GLN A 161 -2.39 1.07 -16.96
CA GLN A 161 -3.00 2.38 -16.84
C GLN A 161 -2.51 3.06 -15.56
N VAL A 162 -2.05 4.31 -15.63
CA VAL A 162 -1.45 5.00 -14.47
C VAL A 162 -2.14 6.32 -14.17
N ALA A 163 -2.70 6.44 -12.96
CA ALA A 163 -3.42 7.63 -12.53
C ALA A 163 -3.08 8.05 -11.09
N LEU A 164 -3.34 9.32 -10.78
CA LEU A 164 -3.22 9.89 -9.44
C LEU A 164 -4.48 10.72 -9.13
N ALA A 165 -5.13 10.36 -8.02
CA ALA A 165 -6.25 11.08 -7.43
C ALA A 165 -5.80 11.88 -6.20
N GLY A 166 -6.24 13.14 -6.07
CA GLY A 166 -5.90 14.01 -4.94
C GLY A 166 -4.51 14.67 -5.02
N LYS A 167 -3.86 14.84 -3.87
CA LYS A 167 -2.68 15.70 -3.72
C LYS A 167 -1.50 15.22 -4.56
N GLY A 168 -1.13 16.02 -5.55
CA GLY A 168 0.06 15.80 -6.37
C GLY A 168 1.34 16.21 -5.66
N HIS A 169 1.55 17.52 -5.56
CA HIS A 169 2.74 18.16 -4.97
C HIS A 169 4.08 17.55 -5.43
N ILE A 170 4.20 17.35 -6.74
CA ILE A 170 5.36 16.76 -7.44
C ILE A 170 5.61 17.53 -8.73
N ALA A 171 6.87 17.66 -9.14
CA ALA A 171 7.26 18.35 -10.36
C ALA A 171 8.67 17.92 -10.80
N PRO A 172 9.02 17.96 -12.11
CA PRO A 172 8.18 18.42 -13.21
C PRO A 172 7.27 17.31 -13.76
N GLN A 173 6.30 17.69 -14.59
CA GLN A 173 5.35 16.74 -15.23
C GLN A 173 6.07 15.70 -16.11
N SER A 174 7.22 16.03 -16.68
CA SER A 174 8.03 15.09 -17.46
C SER A 174 8.60 13.94 -16.62
N VAL A 175 8.83 14.15 -15.31
CA VAL A 175 9.26 13.10 -14.38
C VAL A 175 8.06 12.36 -13.79
N TYR A 176 6.92 13.02 -13.64
CA TYR A 176 5.71 12.44 -13.03
C TYR A 176 4.48 12.52 -13.95
N PRO A 177 4.48 11.85 -15.12
CA PRO A 177 3.42 12.00 -16.12
C PRO A 177 2.13 11.23 -15.78
N PHE A 178 1.63 11.36 -14.55
CA PHE A 178 0.37 10.77 -14.11
C PHE A 178 -0.81 11.36 -14.89
N LYS A 179 -1.81 10.51 -15.23
CA LYS A 179 -3.16 11.01 -15.51
C LYS A 179 -3.75 11.50 -14.19
N LYS A 180 -3.99 12.80 -14.06
CA LYS A 180 -4.70 13.34 -12.88
C LYS A 180 -6.18 13.04 -13.02
N ILE A 181 -6.77 12.47 -11.97
CA ILE A 181 -8.21 12.19 -11.88
C ILE A 181 -8.76 12.77 -10.58
N GLY A 182 -10.06 13.04 -10.55
CA GLY A 182 -10.69 13.70 -9.41
C GLY A 182 -10.14 15.11 -9.16
N LYS A 183 -10.59 15.71 -8.06
CA LYS A 183 -10.14 17.03 -7.62
C LYS A 183 -9.59 16.92 -6.20
N GLU A 184 -8.41 17.50 -5.97
CA GLU A 184 -7.91 17.69 -4.61
C GLU A 184 -8.82 18.70 -3.90
N ALA A 185 -9.48 18.26 -2.83
CA ALA A 185 -10.23 19.14 -1.94
C ALA A 185 -9.43 19.37 -0.66
N LYS A 186 -9.12 20.64 -0.37
CA LYS A 186 -8.38 21.09 0.82
C LYS A 186 -9.31 21.58 1.94
N ASP A 187 -10.61 21.58 1.65
CA ASP A 187 -11.67 21.98 2.56
C ASP A 187 -12.56 20.77 2.88
N ASN A 188 -13.73 21.04 3.46
CA ASN A 188 -14.71 20.02 3.80
C ASN A 188 -15.63 19.64 2.65
N SER A 189 -15.36 20.11 1.43
CA SER A 189 -16.23 19.83 0.29
C SER A 189 -16.10 18.38 -0.19
N GLY A 190 -17.22 17.85 -0.70
CA GLY A 190 -17.33 16.50 -1.25
C GLY A 190 -17.29 15.38 -0.21
N GLU A 191 -17.25 14.14 -0.68
CA GLU A 191 -17.15 12.95 0.18
C GLU A 191 -15.70 12.60 0.54
N SER A 192 -14.74 12.95 -0.32
CA SER A 192 -13.31 12.72 -0.11
C SER A 192 -12.45 13.93 -0.48
N THR A 193 -11.17 13.87 -0.13
CA THR A 193 -10.17 14.89 -0.51
C THR A 193 -9.53 14.62 -1.88
N PHE A 194 -9.86 13.49 -2.52
CA PHE A 194 -9.24 13.03 -3.76
C PHE A 194 -10.24 12.80 -4.92
N GLY A 195 -11.55 12.89 -4.67
CA GLY A 195 -12.60 12.66 -5.66
C GLY A 195 -12.90 11.16 -5.86
N ILE A 196 -13.72 10.59 -4.99
CA ILE A 196 -13.99 9.14 -4.91
C ILE A 196 -14.79 8.63 -6.11
N GLU A 197 -15.62 9.49 -6.69
CA GLU A 197 -16.43 9.20 -7.86
C GLU A 197 -15.52 8.98 -9.07
N ALA A 198 -14.53 9.86 -9.28
CA ALA A 198 -13.55 9.73 -10.36
C ALA A 198 -12.63 8.53 -10.18
N VAL A 199 -12.33 8.14 -8.92
CA VAL A 199 -11.61 6.90 -8.62
C VAL A 199 -12.44 5.67 -9.01
N SER A 200 -13.73 5.67 -8.65
CA SER A 200 -14.65 4.58 -8.99
C SER A 200 -14.85 4.44 -10.50
N GLU A 201 -14.97 5.57 -11.21
CA GLU A 201 -15.03 5.63 -12.67
C GLU A 201 -13.75 5.06 -13.30
N PHE A 202 -12.57 5.51 -12.85
CA PHE A 202 -11.29 4.99 -13.36
C PHE A 202 -11.13 3.47 -13.18
N ILE A 203 -11.52 2.93 -12.02
CA ILE A 203 -11.46 1.49 -11.75
C ILE A 203 -12.44 0.73 -12.66
N SER A 204 -13.65 1.25 -12.85
CA SER A 204 -14.68 0.64 -13.70
C SER A 204 -14.30 0.65 -15.18
N ASP A 205 -13.72 1.76 -15.65
CA ASP A 205 -13.29 1.97 -17.03
C ASP A 205 -12.00 1.22 -17.40
N SER A 206 -11.33 0.61 -16.43
CA SER A 206 -10.07 -0.08 -16.67
C SER A 206 -10.22 -1.30 -17.59
N GLN A 207 -11.45 -1.80 -17.83
CA GLN A 207 -11.79 -2.81 -18.86
C GLN A 207 -10.78 -3.99 -18.94
N ASN A 208 -10.46 -4.60 -17.78
CA ASN A 208 -9.48 -5.68 -17.62
C ASN A 208 -8.01 -5.33 -17.92
N LYS A 209 -7.66 -4.07 -18.18
CA LYS A 209 -6.26 -3.62 -18.19
C LYS A 209 -5.77 -3.44 -16.75
N PRO A 210 -4.53 -3.84 -16.44
CA PRO A 210 -3.96 -3.60 -15.12
C PRO A 210 -3.78 -2.09 -14.89
N TYR A 211 -3.99 -1.64 -13.66
CA TYR A 211 -3.78 -0.24 -13.30
C TYR A 211 -2.88 -0.06 -12.08
N PHE A 212 -2.12 1.03 -12.11
CA PHE A 212 -1.41 1.57 -10.97
C PHE A 212 -2.05 2.91 -10.60
N LEU A 213 -2.71 2.94 -9.45
CA LEU A 213 -3.48 4.08 -8.98
C LEU A 213 -2.90 4.61 -7.68
N VAL A 214 -2.55 5.90 -7.66
CA VAL A 214 -2.21 6.60 -6.41
C VAL A 214 -3.44 7.35 -5.92
N ILE A 215 -3.88 7.05 -4.69
CA ILE A 215 -4.94 7.77 -3.98
C ILE A 215 -4.27 8.59 -2.89
N ALA A 216 -4.03 9.87 -3.17
CA ALA A 216 -3.33 10.80 -2.30
C ALA A 216 -4.32 11.72 -1.58
N SER A 217 -4.73 11.32 -0.37
CA SER A 217 -5.56 12.13 0.50
C SER A 217 -4.84 13.41 0.93
N HIS A 218 -5.58 14.53 1.01
CA HIS A 218 -5.13 15.76 1.68
C HIS A 218 -5.24 15.65 3.20
N ASN A 219 -6.14 14.82 3.73
CA ASN A 219 -6.21 14.57 5.18
C ASN A 219 -5.02 13.70 5.61
N THR A 220 -4.46 13.91 6.79
CA THR A 220 -4.86 14.79 7.92
C THR A 220 -4.18 16.17 7.96
N HIS A 221 -3.74 16.71 6.81
CA HIS A 221 -3.07 18.01 6.74
C HIS A 221 -3.95 19.14 7.31
N GLY A 222 -3.28 20.11 7.97
CA GLY A 222 -3.96 21.26 8.55
C GLY A 222 -4.57 22.19 7.50
N PRO A 223 -5.66 22.91 7.80
CA PRO A 223 -6.42 22.86 9.05
C PRO A 223 -7.31 21.60 9.14
N TRP A 224 -7.47 21.04 10.36
CA TRP A 224 -8.34 19.89 10.61
C TRP A 224 -9.82 20.29 10.61
N SER A 225 -10.35 20.54 9.41
CA SER A 225 -11.71 21.03 9.25
C SER A 225 -12.72 19.89 9.07
N ARG A 226 -12.29 18.68 8.70
CA ARG A 226 -13.15 17.58 8.26
C ARG A 226 -13.29 16.50 9.33
N GLY A 227 -14.53 16.05 9.56
CA GLY A 227 -14.87 15.08 10.62
C GLY A 227 -15.51 15.74 11.83
N ASP A 228 -15.97 14.92 12.77
CA ASP A 228 -16.53 15.40 14.04
C ASP A 228 -15.41 15.98 14.91
N ARG A 229 -15.69 17.12 15.55
CA ARG A 229 -14.76 17.71 16.52
C ARG A 229 -14.81 16.84 17.78
N SER A 230 -13.67 16.27 18.15
CA SER A 230 -13.45 15.64 19.46
C SER A 230 -13.40 16.69 20.57
#